data_AF-A0A7U9RDF1-F1
#
_entry.id   AF-A0A7U9RDF1-F1
#
_cell.length_a   1.000
_cell.length_b   1.000
_cell.length_c   1.000
_cell.angle_alpha   90.00
_cell.angle_beta   90.00
_cell.angle_gamma   90.00
#
_symmetry.space_group_name_H-M   'P 1'
#
loop_
_entity.id
_entity.type
_entity.pdbx_description
1 polymer ?
#
loop_
_entity_poly.entity_id
_entity_poly.type
_entity_poly.pdbx_seq_one_letter_code
_entity_poly.pdbx_strand_id
1 'polypeptide(L)'
;MEEKIFRERSMERVSSPEQLDDYIRVTSPGVWMVMGAVVLLLAGVCVWGIFGRLDTVIKAPAVVKDGTIFCYIREADREQIAAGMEVAIKGKGYPILSVSDEPMEASSLLTPYAMHIGGFAEGEWVYAAVADTGLADGVYETEVVVERIAPASFLFN
;
A
#
# COMPACT_ATOMS: atom_id res chain seq x y z
N MET A 1 -48.91 2.18 -83.23
CA MET A 1 -50.03 1.47 -82.57
C MET A 1 -49.63 0.00 -82.61
N GLU A 2 -49.59 -0.79 -81.54
CA GLU A 2 -50.43 -0.78 -80.34
C GLU A 2 -49.64 -1.17 -79.09
N GLU A 3 -50.13 -0.68 -77.95
CA GLU A 3 -49.56 -0.76 -76.61
C GLU A 3 -49.46 -2.17 -76.04
N LYS A 4 -48.41 -2.42 -75.26
CA LYS A 4 -48.48 -3.33 -74.09
C LYS A 4 -47.79 -2.70 -72.90
N ILE A 5 -48.55 -1.81 -72.28
CA ILE A 5 -48.40 -1.35 -70.92
C ILE A 5 -48.63 -2.54 -69.96
N PHE A 6 -47.85 -2.62 -68.89
CA PHE A 6 -47.98 -3.56 -67.76
C PHE A 6 -47.91 -5.06 -68.08
N ARG A 7 -46.73 -5.67 -67.84
CA ARG A 7 -46.58 -6.77 -66.85
C ARG A 7 -45.14 -7.31 -66.83
N GLU A 8 -44.27 -6.71 -66.03
CA GLU A 8 -43.12 -7.44 -65.44
C GLU A 8 -42.57 -6.72 -64.21
N ARG A 9 -43.42 -6.64 -63.18
CA ARG A 9 -42.93 -6.73 -61.81
C ARG A 9 -42.40 -8.16 -61.59
N SER A 10 -41.18 -8.47 -61.99
CA SER A 10 -40.45 -9.70 -61.61
C SER A 10 -39.07 -9.65 -62.24
N MET A 11 -38.01 -9.93 -61.47
CA MET A 11 -36.60 -10.05 -61.92
C MET A 11 -36.00 -8.73 -62.45
N GLU A 12 -35.25 -7.96 -61.67
CA GLU A 12 -34.00 -8.40 -61.07
C GLU A 12 -33.74 -7.58 -59.79
N ARG A 13 -34.62 -7.79 -58.81
CA ARG A 13 -34.31 -7.56 -57.40
C ARG A 13 -33.50 -8.76 -56.91
N VAL A 14 -32.34 -8.98 -57.53
CA VAL A 14 -31.32 -9.92 -57.08
C VAL A 14 -30.34 -9.07 -56.30
N SER A 15 -30.59 -8.91 -55.00
CA SER A 15 -29.71 -9.57 -54.04
C SER A 15 -28.25 -9.16 -54.25
N SER A 16 -27.89 -7.92 -53.89
CA SER A 16 -26.56 -7.68 -53.32
C SER A 16 -26.72 -7.89 -51.81
N PRO A 17 -26.45 -9.10 -51.31
CA PRO A 17 -26.70 -9.49 -49.94
C PRO A 17 -25.38 -9.43 -49.18
N GLU A 18 -24.76 -8.26 -48.98
CA GLU A 18 -23.43 -8.26 -48.32
C GLU A 18 -22.96 -6.91 -47.75
N GLN A 19 -23.89 -6.06 -47.27
CA GLN A 19 -23.51 -4.96 -46.36
C GLN A 19 -24.16 -5.07 -44.98
N LEU A 20 -24.64 -6.27 -44.64
CA LEU A 20 -24.87 -6.65 -43.23
C LEU A 20 -23.63 -7.30 -42.59
N ASP A 21 -22.63 -7.69 -43.38
CA ASP A 21 -21.42 -8.36 -42.88
C ASP A 21 -20.32 -7.40 -42.41
N ASP A 22 -20.31 -6.15 -42.87
CA ASP A 22 -19.10 -5.31 -42.74
C ASP A 22 -19.05 -4.45 -41.46
N TYR A 23 -20.07 -4.53 -40.61
CA TYR A 23 -20.05 -3.89 -39.31
C TYR A 23 -20.66 -4.73 -38.19
N ILE A 24 -20.76 -6.04 -38.38
CA ILE A 24 -20.52 -6.92 -37.24
C ILE A 24 -19.06 -7.32 -37.31
N ARG A 25 -18.19 -6.30 -37.15
CA ARG A 25 -16.86 -6.53 -36.62
C ARG A 25 -17.08 -6.97 -35.17
N VAL A 26 -17.57 -8.20 -35.00
CA VAL A 26 -17.81 -8.91 -33.75
C VAL A 26 -16.47 -8.85 -33.06
N THR A 27 -16.31 -7.84 -32.20
CA THR A 27 -15.12 -7.66 -31.37
C THR A 27 -13.81 -7.68 -32.19
N SER A 28 -13.37 -6.52 -32.70
CA SER A 28 -12.05 -6.42 -33.34
C SER A 28 -10.99 -7.13 -32.46
N PRO A 29 -10.06 -7.93 -33.02
CA PRO A 29 -9.08 -8.68 -32.22
C PRO A 29 -8.30 -7.81 -31.22
N GLY A 30 -8.14 -6.52 -31.53
CA GLY A 30 -7.61 -5.51 -30.61
C GLY A 30 -8.44 -5.32 -29.33
N VAL A 31 -9.78 -5.32 -29.40
CA VAL A 31 -10.66 -5.21 -28.23
C VAL A 31 -10.51 -6.44 -27.32
N TRP A 32 -10.33 -7.64 -27.87
CA TRP A 32 -10.04 -8.83 -27.06
C TRP A 32 -8.70 -8.74 -26.35
N MET A 33 -7.66 -8.23 -27.02
CA MET A 33 -6.37 -7.98 -26.36
C MET A 33 -6.48 -6.93 -25.26
N VAL A 34 -7.20 -5.84 -25.48
CA VAL A 34 -7.42 -4.81 -24.45
C VAL A 34 -8.24 -5.39 -23.29
N MET A 35 -9.30 -6.14 -23.55
CA MET A 35 -10.11 -6.79 -22.52
C MET A 35 -9.27 -7.78 -21.69
N GLY A 36 -8.43 -8.58 -22.35
CA GLY A 36 -7.48 -9.48 -21.67
C GLY A 36 -6.47 -8.72 -20.80
N ALA A 37 -5.93 -7.61 -21.28
CA ALA A 37 -5.03 -6.76 -20.51
C ALA A 37 -5.73 -6.15 -19.27
N VAL A 38 -6.97 -5.70 -19.41
CA VAL A 38 -7.77 -5.19 -18.28
C VAL A 38 -8.05 -6.30 -17.26
N VAL A 39 -8.44 -7.49 -17.71
CA VAL A 39 -8.68 -8.64 -16.81
C VAL A 39 -7.40 -9.04 -16.07
N LEU A 40 -6.26 -9.07 -16.74
CA LEU A 40 -4.96 -9.35 -16.11
C LEU A 40 -4.58 -8.27 -15.10
N LEU A 41 -4.80 -6.99 -15.42
CA LEU A 41 -4.53 -5.89 -14.51
C LEU A 41 -5.42 -6.00 -13.26
N LEU A 42 -6.72 -6.23 -13.44
CA LEU A 42 -7.67 -6.45 -12.34
C LEU A 42 -7.27 -7.65 -11.48
N ALA A 43 -6.89 -8.77 -12.09
CA ALA A 43 -6.40 -9.93 -11.37
C ALA A 43 -5.14 -9.59 -10.55
N GLY A 44 -4.20 -8.84 -11.13
CA GLY A 44 -3.00 -8.37 -10.44
C GLY A 44 -3.32 -7.48 -9.23
N VAL A 45 -4.24 -6.53 -9.39
CA VAL A 45 -4.71 -5.64 -8.31
C VAL A 45 -5.46 -6.44 -7.23
N CYS A 46 -6.27 -7.42 -7.60
CA CYS A 46 -6.94 -8.29 -6.63
C CYS A 46 -5.94 -9.13 -5.82
N VAL A 47 -4.97 -9.77 -6.51
CA VAL A 47 -3.92 -10.55 -5.84
C VAL A 47 -3.09 -9.64 -4.94
N TRP A 48 -2.66 -8.48 -5.42
CA TRP A 48 -1.92 -7.52 -4.60
C TRP A 48 -2.78 -6.93 -3.47
N GLY A 49 -4.07 -6.72 -3.68
CA GLY A 49 -4.97 -6.21 -2.64
C GLY A 49 -5.16 -7.21 -1.49
N ILE A 50 -5.22 -8.51 -1.81
CA ILE A 50 -5.41 -9.59 -0.83
C ILE A 50 -4.08 -9.98 -0.14
N PHE A 51 -3.00 -10.11 -0.92
CA PHE A 51 -1.71 -10.60 -0.41
C PHE A 51 -0.69 -9.50 -0.12
N GLY A 52 -0.89 -8.31 -0.68
CA GLY A 52 -0.06 -7.15 -0.41
C GLY A 52 -0.26 -6.65 1.01
N ARG A 53 0.75 -5.95 1.50
CA ARG A 53 0.79 -5.39 2.84
C ARG A 53 1.20 -3.94 2.72
N LEU A 54 0.45 -3.08 3.39
CA LEU A 54 0.80 -1.69 3.58
C LEU A 54 1.04 -1.51 5.07
N ASP A 55 2.32 -1.29 5.41
CA ASP A 55 2.74 -1.09 6.79
C ASP A 55 2.78 0.42 7.06
N THR A 56 2.01 0.88 8.06
CA THR A 56 2.10 2.24 8.59
C THR A 56 3.26 2.28 9.56
N VAL A 57 4.29 3.05 9.23
CA VAL A 57 5.52 3.15 10.03
C VAL A 57 5.70 4.54 10.63
N ILE A 58 6.05 4.58 11.91
CA ILE A 58 6.47 5.80 12.61
C ILE A 58 7.98 5.78 12.75
N LYS A 59 8.65 6.83 12.27
CA LYS A 59 10.11 6.97 12.41
C LYS A 59 10.43 7.48 13.79
N ALA A 60 11.20 6.69 14.53
CA ALA A 60 11.67 7.02 15.87
C ALA A 60 13.16 6.67 15.98
N PRO A 61 13.98 7.48 16.65
CA PRO A 61 15.33 7.06 16.97
C PRO A 61 15.27 5.97 18.05
N ALA A 62 16.16 5.00 17.94
CA ALA A 62 16.37 4.03 18.99
C ALA A 62 17.81 3.98 19.44
N VAL A 63 17.97 3.72 20.73
CA VAL A 63 19.26 3.45 21.35
C VAL A 63 19.26 2.00 21.79
N VAL A 64 20.22 1.22 21.29
CA VAL A 64 20.46 -0.14 21.76
C VAL A 64 21.51 -0.08 22.86
N LYS A 65 21.18 -0.67 24.00
CA LYS A 65 22.09 -0.79 25.14
C LYS A 65 21.86 -2.12 25.85
N ASP A 66 22.93 -2.87 26.09
CA ASP A 66 22.89 -4.15 26.80
C ASP A 66 21.88 -5.15 26.18
N GLY A 67 21.77 -5.16 24.85
CA GLY A 67 20.81 -6.03 24.12
C GLY A 67 19.35 -5.60 24.23
N THR A 68 19.07 -4.40 24.75
CA THR A 68 17.73 -3.81 24.82
C THR A 68 17.63 -2.62 23.87
N ILE A 69 16.58 -2.57 23.06
CA ILE A 69 16.21 -1.43 22.22
C ILE A 69 15.34 -0.50 23.06
N PHE A 70 15.77 0.76 23.16
CA PHE A 70 14.97 1.86 23.67
C PHE A 70 14.58 2.77 22.50
N CYS A 71 13.35 2.64 22.02
CA CYS A 71 12.75 3.51 21.01
C CYS A 71 12.09 4.71 21.68
N TYR A 72 12.40 5.92 21.23
CA TYR A 72 11.83 7.13 21.80
C TYR A 72 10.75 7.69 20.88
N ILE A 73 9.56 7.84 21.42
CA ILE A 73 8.32 8.16 20.70
C ILE A 73 7.84 9.53 21.14
N ARG A 74 7.36 10.35 20.19
CA ARG A 74 6.75 11.65 20.50
C ARG A 74 5.42 11.47 21.21
N GLU A 75 5.06 12.44 22.04
CA GLU A 75 3.75 12.46 22.70
C GLU A 75 2.58 12.33 21.71
N ALA A 76 2.65 12.97 20.54
CA ALA A 76 1.63 12.88 19.49
C ALA A 76 1.42 11.45 18.94
N ASP A 77 2.44 10.60 19.02
CA ASP A 77 2.44 9.24 18.48
C ASP A 77 2.24 8.17 19.57
N ARG A 78 2.17 8.57 20.85
CA ARG A 78 2.10 7.64 21.99
C ARG A 78 0.84 6.76 21.97
N GLU A 79 -0.31 7.32 21.61
CA GLU A 79 -1.58 6.58 21.54
C GLU A 79 -1.60 5.54 20.43
N GLN A 80 -0.77 5.74 19.40
CA GLN A 80 -0.64 4.84 18.27
C GLN A 80 0.29 3.66 18.59
N ILE A 81 1.05 3.68 19.70
CA ILE A 81 2.04 2.65 20.02
C ILE A 81 1.68 1.89 21.29
N ALA A 82 1.64 0.56 21.18
CA ALA A 82 1.34 -0.36 22.28
C ALA A 82 2.27 -1.57 22.27
N ALA A 83 2.32 -2.26 23.41
CA ALA A 83 3.02 -3.54 23.52
C ALA A 83 2.44 -4.56 22.52
N GLY A 84 3.32 -5.38 21.93
CA GLY A 84 2.98 -6.35 20.90
C GLY A 84 3.13 -5.84 19.46
N MET A 85 3.34 -4.54 19.24
CA MET A 85 3.73 -3.99 17.93
C MET A 85 5.20 -4.33 17.60
N GLU A 86 5.62 -4.10 16.35
CA GLU A 86 6.99 -4.41 15.91
C GLU A 86 7.81 -3.14 15.64
N VAL A 87 9.02 -3.08 16.20
CA VAL A 87 10.06 -2.12 15.80
C VAL A 87 10.93 -2.77 14.73
N ALA A 88 11.00 -2.18 13.54
CA ALA A 88 11.91 -2.59 12.49
C ALA A 88 13.23 -1.83 12.59
N ILE A 89 14.34 -2.57 12.76
CA ILE A 89 15.71 -2.03 12.67
C ILE A 89 16.44 -2.78 11.55
N LYS A 90 16.90 -2.05 10.53
CA LYS A 90 17.59 -2.63 9.35
C LYS A 90 16.79 -3.77 8.69
N GLY A 91 15.46 -3.66 8.65
CA GLY A 91 14.56 -4.65 8.07
C GLY A 91 14.30 -5.89 8.94
N LYS A 92 14.81 -5.93 10.19
CA LYS A 92 14.43 -6.96 11.18
C LYS A 92 13.42 -6.36 12.17
N GLY A 93 12.26 -7.00 12.30
CA GLY A 93 11.25 -6.67 13.29
C GLY A 93 11.58 -7.23 14.67
N TYR A 94 11.39 -6.42 15.70
CA TYR A 94 11.53 -6.79 17.11
C TYR A 94 10.23 -6.42 17.83
N PRO A 95 9.61 -7.35 18.59
CA PRO A 95 8.36 -7.05 19.27
C PRO A 95 8.59 -6.08 20.43
N ILE A 96 7.76 -5.05 20.52
CA ILE A 96 7.69 -4.13 21.66
C ILE A 96 7.16 -4.90 22.85
N LEU A 97 7.96 -4.97 23.91
CA LEU A 97 7.62 -5.62 25.16
C LEU A 97 6.78 -4.72 26.07
N SER A 98 7.13 -3.44 26.12
CA SER A 98 6.46 -2.46 26.97
C SER A 98 6.68 -1.04 26.45
N VAL A 99 5.78 -0.13 26.80
CA VAL A 99 5.90 1.30 26.54
C VAL A 99 5.74 2.03 27.87
N SER A 100 6.59 3.02 28.14
CA SER A 100 6.49 3.86 29.34
C SER A 100 5.16 4.60 29.36
N ASP A 101 4.57 4.72 30.55
CA ASP A 101 3.38 5.54 30.80
C ASP A 101 3.76 6.97 31.22
N GLU A 102 4.98 7.17 31.70
CA GLU A 102 5.48 8.48 32.10
C GLU A 102 6.29 9.12 30.95
N PRO A 103 5.99 10.38 30.57
CA PRO A 103 6.81 11.13 29.63
C PRO A 103 8.14 11.52 30.28
N MET A 104 9.20 11.47 29.49
CA MET A 104 10.56 11.82 29.91
C MET A 104 11.15 12.85 28.95
N GLU A 105 12.00 13.75 29.44
CA GLU A 105 12.62 14.75 28.57
C GLU A 105 13.66 14.09 27.66
N ALA A 106 13.55 14.32 26.34
CA ALA A 106 14.41 13.72 25.32
C ALA A 106 15.90 13.98 25.59
N SER A 107 16.24 15.20 26.00
CA SER A 107 17.61 15.65 26.29
C SER A 107 18.28 14.88 27.45
N SER A 108 17.49 14.32 28.37
CA SER A 108 17.98 13.57 29.53
C SER A 108 18.34 12.11 29.19
N LEU A 109 17.78 11.60 28.10
CA LEU A 109 17.87 10.19 27.69
C LEU A 109 18.74 10.00 26.45
N LEU A 110 18.67 10.95 25.53
CA LEU A 110 19.27 10.87 24.20
C LEU A 110 20.57 11.66 24.13
N THR A 111 21.55 11.09 23.45
CA THR A 111 22.74 11.85 23.05
C THR A 111 22.35 12.93 22.03
N PRO A 112 23.12 14.04 21.91
CA PRO A 112 22.85 15.08 20.90
C PRO A 112 22.73 14.52 19.47
N TYR A 113 23.49 13.48 19.14
CA TYR A 113 23.40 12.80 17.86
C TYR A 113 22.09 12.04 17.67
N ALA A 114 21.61 11.35 18.72
CA ALA A 114 20.33 10.65 18.68
C ALA A 114 19.13 11.60 18.61
N MET A 115 19.22 12.78 19.27
CA MET A 115 18.24 13.85 19.09
C MET A 115 18.23 14.39 17.66
N HIS A 116 19.41 14.59 17.05
CA HIS A 116 19.52 15.05 15.66
C HIS A 116 18.89 14.07 14.66
N ILE A 117 19.18 12.78 14.79
CA ILE A 117 18.57 11.74 13.95
C ILE A 117 17.06 11.65 14.18
N GLY A 118 16.63 11.75 15.44
CA GLY A 118 15.22 11.71 15.80
C GLY A 118 14.42 12.94 15.37
N GLY A 119 15.10 14.04 15.00
CA GLY A 119 14.46 15.33 14.78
C GLY A 119 13.78 15.86 16.04
N PHE A 120 14.40 15.64 17.21
CA PHE A 120 13.89 16.13 18.48
C PHE A 120 14.48 17.49 18.83
N ALA A 121 13.64 18.35 19.40
CA ALA A 121 14.06 19.64 19.95
C ALA A 121 14.50 19.50 21.41
N GLU A 122 15.29 20.47 21.90
CA GLU A 122 15.59 20.58 23.33
C GLU A 122 14.30 20.85 24.12
N GLY A 123 14.12 20.11 25.22
CA GLY A 123 12.90 20.20 26.05
C GLY A 123 11.69 19.41 25.53
N GLU A 124 11.83 18.64 24.44
CA GLU A 124 10.76 17.79 23.93
C GLU A 124 10.53 16.57 24.84
N TRP A 125 9.26 16.23 25.07
CA TRP A 125 8.86 15.08 25.88
C TRP A 125 8.67 13.85 25.01
N VAL A 126 9.26 12.73 25.43
CA VAL A 126 9.22 11.46 24.71
C VAL A 126 8.82 10.33 25.65
N TYR A 127 8.24 9.29 25.06
CA TYR A 127 7.92 8.03 25.72
C TYR A 127 8.88 6.94 25.22
N ALA A 128 9.35 6.08 26.11
CA ALA A 128 10.24 4.99 25.75
C ALA A 128 9.44 3.70 25.49
N ALA A 129 9.57 3.13 24.30
CA ALA A 129 9.19 1.76 24.01
C ALA A 129 10.42 0.85 24.08
N VAL A 130 10.24 -0.32 24.67
CA VAL A 130 11.31 -1.28 24.97
C VAL A 130 11.10 -2.55 24.16
N ALA A 131 12.16 -3.03 23.52
CA ALA A 131 12.17 -4.32 22.82
C ALA A 131 13.51 -5.04 23.02
N ASP A 132 13.53 -6.37 22.98
CA ASP A 132 14.77 -7.14 23.08
C ASP A 132 15.46 -7.27 21.73
N THR A 133 16.79 -7.26 21.74
CA THR A 133 17.59 -7.43 20.52
C THR A 133 18.94 -8.12 20.75
N GLY A 134 19.45 -8.75 19.71
CA GLY A 134 20.83 -9.23 19.64
C GLY A 134 21.77 -8.25 18.93
N LEU A 135 21.34 -7.01 18.67
CA LEU A 135 22.17 -5.98 18.04
C LEU A 135 23.23 -5.46 19.02
N ALA A 136 24.34 -4.98 18.45
CA ALA A 136 25.38 -4.31 19.23
C ALA A 136 24.88 -2.94 19.72
N ASP A 137 25.46 -2.47 20.82
CA ASP A 137 25.14 -1.17 21.40
C ASP A 137 25.43 -0.04 20.41
N GLY A 138 24.50 0.91 20.32
CA GLY A 138 24.59 2.01 19.37
C GLY A 138 23.27 2.73 19.14
N VAL A 139 23.34 3.81 18.37
CA VAL A 139 22.17 4.58 17.94
C VAL A 139 21.75 4.10 16.55
N TYR A 140 20.48 3.80 16.37
CA TYR A 140 19.91 3.31 15.12
C TYR A 140 18.67 4.12 14.73
N GLU A 141 18.49 4.33 13.43
CA GLU A 141 17.19 4.73 12.89
C GLU A 141 16.25 3.52 12.92
N THR A 142 15.04 3.73 13.45
CA THR A 142 14.05 2.66 13.58
C THR A 142 12.68 3.09 13.07
N GLU A 143 11.98 2.13 12.51
CA GLU A 143 10.63 2.30 11.99
C GLU A 143 9.70 1.43 12.83
N VAL A 144 8.85 2.04 13.65
CA VAL A 144 7.85 1.33 14.45
C VAL A 144 6.66 1.04 13.55
N VAL A 145 6.39 -0.24 13.28
CA VAL A 145 5.23 -0.70 12.52
C VAL A 145 4.03 -0.67 13.44
N VAL A 146 3.21 0.38 13.28
CA VAL A 146 2.03 0.65 14.09
C VAL A 146 0.82 -0.12 13.58
N GLU A 147 0.69 -0.20 12.26
CA GLU A 147 -0.45 -0.85 11.63
C GLU A 147 0.00 -1.62 10.40
N ARG A 148 -0.59 -2.79 10.18
CA ARG A 148 -0.39 -3.60 8.99
C ARG A 148 -1.73 -3.87 8.36
N ILE A 149 -1.99 -3.21 7.23
CA ILE A 149 -3.27 -3.27 6.54
C ILE A 149 -3.09 -3.92 5.16
N ALA A 150 -4.01 -4.80 4.78
CA ALA A 150 -4.09 -5.30 3.41
C ALA A 150 -4.77 -4.24 2.53
N PRO A 151 -4.23 -3.88 1.34
CA PRO A 151 -4.81 -2.81 0.53
C PRO A 151 -6.29 -3.01 0.18
N ALA A 152 -6.77 -4.25 0.12
CA ALA A 152 -8.19 -4.55 -0.11
C ALA A 152 -9.13 -4.03 1.00
N SER A 153 -8.68 -3.91 2.26
CA SER A 153 -9.57 -3.48 3.35
C SER A 153 -10.05 -2.03 3.18
N PHE A 154 -9.28 -1.17 2.51
CA PHE A 154 -9.69 0.20 2.17
C PHE A 154 -10.89 0.27 1.21
N LEU A 155 -11.19 -0.80 0.47
CA LEU A 155 -12.35 -0.86 -0.43
C LEU A 155 -13.62 -1.36 0.27
N PHE A 156 -13.49 -1.96 1.46
CA PHE A 156 -14.59 -2.61 2.18
C PHE A 156 -14.90 -1.97 3.55
N ASN A 157 -14.28 -0.82 3.84
CA ASN A 157 -14.50 -0.01 5.04
C ASN A 157 -15.15 1.32 4.68
#